data_AF-A0A2A4FBL1-F1
#
_entry.id   AF-A0A2A4FBL1-F1
#
_cell.length_a   1.000
_cell.length_b   1.000
_cell.length_c   1.000
_cell.angle_alpha   90.00
_cell.angle_beta   90.00
_cell.angle_gamma   90.00
#
_symmetry.space_group_name_H-M   'P 1'
#
loop_
_entity.id
_entity.type
_entity.pdbx_description
1 polymer ?
#
loop_
_entity_poly.entity_id
_entity_poly.type
_entity_poly.pdbx_seq_one_letter_code
_entity_poly.pdbx_strand_id
1 'polypeptide(L)'
;MATDSKPLTLLKAYRLINNLDTNKICTKADISRPYLTRLEQGAIPSPEIAERLVSVLQDHDCARASQPSAQPAKIELLQSARRLIDATTAKHPDFALDGIREIHLLYPARYQVGTADHGNT
;
A
#
# COMPACT_ATOMS: atom_id res chain seq x y z
N MET A 1 -16.93 -19.15 -10.40
CA MET A 1 -15.54 -19.04 -9.89
C MET A 1 -15.35 -17.62 -9.40
N ALA A 2 -15.46 -17.40 -8.10
CA ALA A 2 -15.11 -16.10 -7.53
C ALA A 2 -13.61 -15.90 -7.77
N THR A 3 -13.25 -14.97 -8.65
CA THR A 3 -11.93 -14.35 -8.60
C THR A 3 -11.86 -13.69 -7.24
N ASP A 4 -11.38 -14.44 -6.24
CA ASP A 4 -11.04 -13.96 -4.90
C ASP A 4 -9.97 -12.88 -5.08
N SER A 5 -10.46 -11.70 -5.44
CA SER A 5 -9.68 -10.53 -5.75
C SER A 5 -9.23 -10.06 -4.40
N LYS A 6 -8.09 -10.60 -3.94
CA LYS A 6 -7.45 -10.21 -2.68
C LYS A 6 -7.62 -8.70 -2.51
N PRO A 7 -8.19 -8.25 -1.37
CA PRO A 7 -8.60 -6.87 -1.20
C PRO A 7 -7.41 -5.95 -1.50
N LEU A 8 -7.68 -4.89 -2.27
CA LEU A 8 -6.67 -3.88 -2.59
C LEU A 8 -6.14 -3.30 -1.27
N THR A 9 -4.86 -3.52 -0.97
CA THR A 9 -4.23 -2.94 0.21
C THR A 9 -3.94 -1.46 -0.02
N LEU A 10 -3.86 -0.68 1.07
CA LEU A 10 -3.57 0.75 0.95
C LEU A 10 -2.15 0.98 0.41
N LEU A 11 -1.18 0.11 0.72
CA LEU A 11 0.16 0.15 0.12
C LEU A 11 0.09 0.05 -1.41
N LYS A 12 -0.67 -0.92 -1.92
CA LYS A 12 -0.85 -1.10 -3.36
C LYS A 12 -1.62 0.06 -3.98
N ALA A 13 -2.67 0.55 -3.32
CA ALA A 13 -3.43 1.71 -3.78
C ALA A 13 -2.57 2.98 -3.86
N TYR A 14 -1.78 3.24 -2.83
CA TYR A 14 -0.86 4.39 -2.78
C TYR A 14 0.17 4.34 -3.89
N ARG A 15 0.78 3.17 -4.11
CA ARG A 15 1.74 2.95 -5.20
C ARG A 15 1.12 3.23 -6.56
N LEU A 16 -0.11 2.77 -6.80
CA LEU A 16 -0.82 2.95 -8.07
C LEU A 16 -1.18 4.42 -8.32
N ILE A 17 -1.71 5.12 -7.31
CA ILE A 17 -2.12 6.53 -7.42
C ILE A 17 -0.92 7.44 -7.62
N ASN A 18 0.19 7.18 -6.93
CA ASN A 18 1.43 7.94 -7.07
C ASN A 18 2.31 7.46 -8.22
N ASN A 19 1.84 6.49 -9.02
CA ASN A 19 2.55 5.93 -10.17
C ASN A 19 3.99 5.49 -9.84
N LEU A 20 4.20 4.90 -8.66
CA LEU A 20 5.54 4.52 -8.19
C LEU A 20 6.02 3.22 -8.82
N ASP A 21 7.31 3.17 -9.16
CA ASP A 21 7.94 2.01 -9.78
C ASP A 21 8.29 0.94 -8.76
N THR A 22 7.80 -0.28 -9.00
CA THR A 22 8.07 -1.44 -8.14
C THR A 22 9.56 -1.74 -8.01
N ASN A 23 10.35 -1.64 -9.09
CA ASN A 23 11.77 -1.97 -9.02
C ASN A 23 12.54 -0.88 -8.26
N LYS A 24 12.25 0.40 -8.50
CA LYS A 24 12.86 1.50 -7.72
C LYS A 24 12.57 1.38 -6.23
N ILE A 25 11.31 1.07 -5.87
CA ILE A 25 10.95 0.83 -4.46
C ILE A 25 11.76 -0.33 -3.88
N CYS A 26 11.84 -1.46 -4.60
CA CYS A 26 12.60 -2.64 -4.15
C CYS A 26 14.08 -2.31 -3.94
N THR A 27 14.70 -1.62 -4.91
CA THR A 27 16.11 -1.24 -4.85
C THR A 27 16.39 -0.28 -3.69
N LYS A 28 15.58 0.78 -3.53
CA LYS A 28 15.82 1.77 -2.47
C LYS A 28 15.50 1.24 -1.07
N ALA A 29 14.47 0.38 -0.94
CA ALA A 29 14.13 -0.23 0.34
C ALA A 29 14.99 -1.45 0.67
N ASP A 30 15.90 -1.85 -0.22
CA ASP A 30 16.75 -3.05 -0.10
C ASP A 30 15.92 -4.33 0.15
N ILE A 31 14.83 -4.48 -0.61
CA ILE A 31 13.93 -5.63 -0.52
C ILE A 31 13.76 -6.33 -1.87
N SER A 32 13.45 -7.61 -1.82
CA SER A 32 13.14 -8.37 -3.03
C SER A 32 11.73 -8.06 -3.54
N ARG A 33 11.55 -8.09 -4.86
CA ARG A 33 10.24 -7.95 -5.52
C ARG A 33 9.16 -8.94 -5.03
N PRO A 34 9.45 -10.23 -4.79
CA PRO A 34 8.48 -11.13 -4.16
C PRO A 34 8.15 -10.72 -2.73
N TYR A 35 9.08 -10.11 -1.98
CA TYR A 35 8.78 -9.57 -0.66
C TYR A 35 7.81 -8.39 -0.75
N LEU A 36 8.07 -7.41 -1.62
CA LEU A 36 7.15 -6.30 -1.87
C LEU A 36 5.75 -6.78 -2.30
N THR A 37 5.69 -7.81 -3.15
CA THR A 37 4.40 -8.40 -3.56
C THR A 37 3.64 -8.99 -2.37
N ARG A 38 4.33 -9.64 -1.42
CA ARG A 38 3.71 -10.12 -0.18
C ARG A 38 3.22 -8.95 0.66
N LEU A 39 3.99 -7.87 0.77
CA LEU A 39 3.57 -6.66 1.48
C LEU A 39 2.32 -6.05 0.86
N GLU A 40 2.27 -5.94 -0.48
CA GLU A 40 1.07 -5.47 -1.19
C GLU A 40 -0.14 -6.40 -1.04
N GLN A 41 0.08 -7.65 -0.63
CA GLN A 41 -0.98 -8.62 -0.31
C GLN A 41 -1.36 -8.64 1.17
N GLY A 42 -0.76 -7.77 2.00
CA GLY A 42 -1.07 -7.66 3.41
C GLY A 42 -0.06 -8.30 4.35
N ALA A 43 1.07 -8.83 3.85
CA ALA A 43 2.16 -9.27 4.71
C ALA A 43 2.80 -8.07 5.41
N ILE A 44 3.33 -8.30 6.61
CA ILE A 44 3.80 -7.22 7.45
C ILE A 44 5.32 -7.20 7.49
N PRO A 45 5.92 -6.04 7.18
CA PRO A 45 7.36 -5.93 7.19
C PRO A 45 7.87 -5.82 8.63
N SER A 46 9.16 -6.14 8.81
CA SER A 46 9.89 -5.79 10.04
C SER A 46 9.90 -4.27 10.23
N PRO A 47 10.03 -3.75 11.47
CA PRO A 47 10.01 -2.31 11.75
C PRO A 47 11.06 -1.54 10.93
N GLU A 48 12.27 -2.08 10.79
CA GLU A 48 13.32 -1.45 9.98
C GLU A 48 12.92 -1.31 8.51
N ILE A 49 12.22 -2.31 7.96
CA ILE A 49 11.75 -2.30 6.57
C ILE A 49 10.52 -1.40 6.43
N ALA A 50 9.68 -1.31 7.47
CA ALA A 50 8.57 -0.38 7.53
C ALA A 50 9.04 1.08 7.40
N GLU A 51 10.02 1.47 8.20
CA GLU A 51 10.59 2.82 8.20
C GLU A 51 11.25 3.16 6.85
N ARG A 52 12.03 2.23 6.30
CA ARG A 52 12.63 2.40 4.96
C ARG A 52 11.56 2.56 3.90
N LEU A 53 10.52 1.73 3.91
CA LEU A 53 9.45 1.81 2.92
C LEU A 53 8.68 3.12 3.01
N VAL A 54 8.43 3.64 4.21
CA VAL A 54 7.82 4.96 4.40
C VAL A 54 8.65 6.03 3.67
N SER A 55 9.95 6.08 3.94
CA SER A 55 10.85 7.05 3.31
C SER A 55 10.88 6.89 1.78
N VAL A 56 10.95 5.65 1.29
CA VAL A 56 10.99 5.33 -0.14
C VAL A 56 9.68 5.64 -0.87
N LEU A 57 8.53 5.52 -0.21
CA LEU A 57 7.23 5.82 -0.80
C LEU A 57 6.96 7.33 -0.89
N GLN A 58 7.59 8.12 -0.01
CA GLN A 58 7.57 9.59 -0.06
C GLN A 58 8.61 10.16 -1.04
N ASP A 59 9.58 9.35 -1.47
CA ASP A 59 10.64 9.76 -2.37
C ASP A 59 10.11 9.91 -3.82
N HIS A 60 10.11 11.14 -4.33
CA HIS A 60 9.62 11.48 -5.67
C HIS A 60 10.41 10.81 -6.81
N ASP A 61 11.65 10.38 -6.58
CA ASP A 61 12.44 9.67 -7.59
C ASP A 61 11.92 8.23 -7.80
N CYS A 62 11.12 7.68 -6.88
CA CYS A 62 10.42 6.41 -7.10
C CYS A 62 9.29 6.50 -8.14
N ALA A 63 8.85 7.70 -8.53
CA ALA A 63 7.82 7.85 -9.56
C ALA A 63 8.32 7.34 -10.92
N ARG A 64 7.44 6.64 -11.66
CA ARG A 64 7.68 6.31 -13.07
C ARG A 64 7.57 7.58 -13.90
N ALA A 65 8.47 7.76 -14.86
CA ALA A 65 8.26 8.70 -15.95
C ALA A 65 6.90 8.39 -16.58
N SER A 66 6.01 9.40 -16.64
CA SER A 66 4.62 9.25 -17.07
C SER A 66 4.49 8.38 -18.31
N GLN A 67 3.94 7.18 -18.15
CA GLN A 67 3.58 6.33 -19.27
C GLN A 67 2.08 6.48 -19.53
N PRO A 68 1.68 7.11 -20.65
CA PRO A 68 0.28 7.17 -21.05
C PRO A 68 -0.10 5.78 -21.56
N SER A 69 -0.77 5.00 -20.71
CA SER A 69 -1.45 3.78 -21.15
C SER A 69 -2.69 3.61 -20.31
N ALA A 70 -3.75 4.24 -20.80
CA ALA A 70 -5.10 4.15 -20.28
C ALA A 70 -5.75 2.87 -20.84
N GLN A 71 -5.52 1.75 -20.17
CA GLN A 71 -6.40 0.58 -20.34
C GLN A 71 -7.62 0.77 -19.44
N PRO A 72 -8.85 0.48 -19.90
CA PRO A 72 -10.08 0.71 -19.12
C PRO A 72 -10.07 0.02 -17.75
N ALA A 73 -9.58 -1.23 -17.68
CA ALA A 73 -9.41 -1.95 -16.42
C ALA A 73 -8.43 -1.27 -15.43
N LYS A 74 -7.45 -0.51 -15.95
CA LYS A 74 -6.53 0.29 -15.13
C LYS A 74 -7.24 1.53 -14.56
N ILE A 75 -8.20 2.10 -15.28
CA ILE A 75 -8.99 3.25 -14.81
C ILE A 75 -9.87 2.84 -13.63
N GLU A 76 -10.58 1.71 -13.74
CA GLU A 76 -11.40 1.19 -12.63
C GLU A 76 -10.55 0.89 -11.39
N LEU A 77 -9.40 0.23 -11.57
CA LEU A 77 -8.47 -0.05 -10.48
C LEU A 77 -7.94 1.23 -9.82
N LEU A 78 -7.63 2.27 -10.62
CA LEU A 78 -7.20 3.57 -10.10
C LEU A 78 -8.33 4.28 -9.35
N GLN A 79 -9.57 4.20 -9.81
CA GLN A 79 -10.71 4.75 -9.09
C GLN A 79 -10.94 4.03 -7.75
N SER A 80 -10.85 2.71 -7.71
CA SER A 80 -10.91 1.94 -6.47
C SER A 80 -9.76 2.29 -5.52
N ALA A 81 -8.54 2.43 -6.05
CA ALA A 81 -7.39 2.88 -5.27
C ALA A 81 -7.60 4.28 -4.70
N ARG A 82 -8.14 5.20 -5.50
CA ARG A 82 -8.42 6.57 -5.07
C ARG A 82 -9.45 6.60 -3.95
N ARG A 83 -10.58 5.91 -4.12
CA ARG A 83 -11.62 5.78 -3.08
C ARG A 83 -11.06 5.21 -1.78
N LEU A 84 -10.17 4.22 -1.85
CA LEU A 84 -9.55 3.64 -0.66
C LEU A 84 -8.63 4.63 0.06
N ILE A 85 -7.83 5.41 -0.69
CA ILE A 85 -7.01 6.48 -0.12
C ILE A 85 -7.90 7.55 0.50
N ASP A 86 -8.86 8.10 -0.25
CA ASP A 86 -9.78 9.13 0.25
C ASP A 86 -10.54 8.67 1.51
N ALA A 87 -11.04 7.43 1.54
CA ALA A 87 -11.69 6.86 2.72
C ALA A 87 -10.73 6.68 3.92
N THR A 88 -9.44 6.43 3.67
CA THR A 88 -8.44 6.32 4.74
C THR A 88 -8.05 7.70 5.25
N THR A 89 -7.80 8.65 4.35
CA THR A 89 -7.53 10.06 4.64
C THR A 89 -8.65 10.68 5.50
N ALA A 90 -9.91 10.37 5.20
CA ALA A 90 -11.05 10.82 5.98
C ALA A 90 -11.09 10.24 7.40
N LYS A 91 -10.54 9.03 7.61
CA LYS A 91 -10.49 8.37 8.92
C LYS A 91 -9.23 8.72 9.72
N HIS A 92 -8.15 9.08 9.02
CA HIS A 92 -6.83 9.37 9.57
C HIS A 92 -6.35 10.72 9.00
N PRO A 93 -6.77 11.86 9.58
CA PRO A 93 -6.41 13.18 9.07
C PRO A 93 -4.89 13.44 9.09
N ASP A 94 -4.14 12.80 9.99
CA ASP A 94 -2.67 12.83 10.00
C ASP A 94 -2.06 12.23 8.71
N PHE A 95 -2.72 11.24 8.11
CA PHE A 95 -2.34 10.69 6.81
C PHE A 95 -2.53 11.70 5.67
N ALA A 96 -3.49 12.63 5.83
CA ALA A 96 -3.75 13.70 4.86
C ALA A 96 -2.66 14.78 4.89
N LEU A 97 -2.15 15.09 6.09
CA LEU A 97 -1.22 16.19 6.33
C LEU A 97 0.24 15.79 6.07
N ASP A 98 0.68 14.66 6.62
CA ASP A 98 2.08 14.23 6.55
C ASP A 98 2.31 13.08 5.55
N GLY A 99 1.25 12.59 4.92
CA GLY A 99 1.31 11.39 4.08
C GLY A 99 1.54 10.13 4.90
N ILE A 100 2.24 9.15 4.32
CA ILE A 100 2.56 7.90 5.00
C ILE A 100 3.67 8.17 6.02
N ARG A 101 3.36 8.25 7.31
CA ARG A 101 4.39 8.29 8.37
C ARG A 101 4.77 6.92 8.89
N GLU A 102 3.83 5.98 8.84
CA GLU A 102 4.03 4.63 9.37
C GLU A 102 3.42 3.61 8.42
N ILE A 103 4.19 2.58 8.06
CA ILE A 103 3.74 1.58 7.08
C ILE A 103 2.47 0.85 7.56
N HIS A 104 2.25 0.77 8.87
CA HIS A 104 1.12 0.05 9.45
C HIS A 104 -0.23 0.70 9.11
N LEU A 105 -0.26 2.03 8.84
CA LEU A 105 -1.43 2.74 8.33
C LEU A 105 -1.82 2.26 6.92
N LEU A 106 -0.90 1.64 6.18
CA LEU A 106 -1.13 1.06 4.86
C LEU A 106 -1.79 -0.33 4.87
N TYR A 107 -2.08 -0.86 6.05
CA TYR A 107 -2.70 -2.15 6.24
C TYR A 107 -4.02 -1.98 6.98
N PRO A 108 -5.16 -1.87 6.25
CA PRO A 108 -6.46 -1.58 6.86
C PRO A 108 -6.98 -2.68 7.81
N ALA A 109 -6.29 -3.82 7.96
CA ALA A 109 -6.76 -4.98 8.72
C ALA A 109 -5.83 -5.50 9.85
N ARG A 110 -4.62 -4.95 10.06
CA ARG A 110 -3.76 -5.39 11.19
C ARG A 110 -4.20 -4.87 12.58
N TYR A 111 -5.34 -4.17 12.64
CA TYR A 111 -6.09 -3.90 13.88
C TYR A 111 -7.49 -4.53 13.90
N GLN A 112 -7.87 -5.36 12.91
CA GLN A 112 -9.20 -6.01 12.92
C GLN A 112 -9.18 -7.52 13.13
N VAL A 113 -8.08 -8.25 12.89
CA VAL A 113 -7.99 -9.68 13.27
C VAL A 113 -6.59 -9.98 13.82
N GLY A 114 -6.54 -10.07 15.15
CA GLY A 114 -5.36 -10.19 16.01
C GLY A 114 -5.71 -9.94 17.49
N THR A 115 -6.83 -9.26 17.75
CA THR A 115 -7.58 -9.29 19.03
C THR A 115 -8.94 -9.98 18.82
N ALA A 116 -8.95 -11.10 18.11
CA ALA A 116 -10.13 -11.96 17.99
C ALA A 116 -9.69 -13.42 17.82
N ASP A 117 -8.99 -13.92 18.84
CA ASP A 117 -8.87 -15.34 19.20
C ASP A 117 -8.32 -15.31 20.65
N HIS A 118 -8.99 -15.73 21.71
CA HIS A 118 -10.01 -16.76 21.89
C HIS A 118 -10.79 -16.38 23.16
N GLY A 119 -12.12 -16.42 23.13
CA GLY A 119 -12.85 -16.74 24.35
C GLY A 119 -12.63 -18.22 24.62
N ASN A 120 -11.93 -18.57 25.71
CA ASN A 120 -12.24 -19.74 26.54
C ASN A 120 -11.36 -19.75 27.80
N THR A 121 -11.84 -19.17 28.90
CA THR A 121 -12.11 -19.83 30.20
C THR A 121 -12.60 -18.77 31.19
#